data_AF-A0A850P870-F1
#
_entry.id   AF-A0A850P870-F1
#
_cell.length_a   1.000
_cell.length_b   1.000
_cell.length_c   1.000
_cell.angle_alpha   90.00
_cell.angle_beta   90.00
_cell.angle_gamma   90.00
#
_symmetry.space_group_name_H-M   'P 1'
#
loop_
_entity.id
_entity.type
_entity.pdbx_description
1 polymer ?
#
loop_
_entity_poly.entity_id
_entity_poly.type
_entity_poly.pdbx_seq_one_letter_code
_entity_poly.pdbx_strand_id
1 'polypeptide(L)'
;MSLVWNRQRYVKDPSSGKRVSRLNPESEWVITNVPDLRIVDHALWQATKARQSIIAEKYVNVTEAVRAHHKRNRLNGTRRPKSLLSGLLFCGLCGGPYALRGSDRFACSSHVTNGSCTNSRTIPRPDLERRVLSGLKDRMMAPEIAADIDREGCADTRPEPRRD
;
A
#
# COMPACT_ATOMS: atom_id res chain seq x y z
N MET A 1 -29.10 7.86 17.69
CA MET A 1 -27.85 7.52 16.99
C MET A 1 -27.78 6.01 17.05
N SER A 2 -27.68 5.34 15.90
CA SER A 2 -27.78 3.88 15.86
C SER A 2 -26.41 3.26 15.63
N LEU A 3 -26.03 2.33 16.50
CA LEU A 3 -24.88 1.48 16.33
C LEU A 3 -25.27 0.37 15.35
N VAL A 4 -24.60 0.31 14.21
CA VAL A 4 -24.80 -0.74 13.21
C VAL A 4 -23.58 -1.64 13.20
N TRP A 5 -23.77 -2.92 13.51
CA TRP A 5 -22.73 -3.94 13.48
C TRP A 5 -23.15 -5.15 12.65
N ASN A 6 -22.24 -6.12 12.48
CA ASN A 6 -22.40 -7.27 11.57
C ASN A 6 -22.58 -6.90 10.08
N ARG A 7 -22.01 -5.76 9.64
CA ARG A 7 -22.12 -5.26 8.25
C ARG A 7 -21.37 -6.11 7.24
N GLN A 8 -20.31 -6.79 7.68
CA GLN A 8 -19.43 -7.57 6.83
C GLN A 8 -18.83 -8.74 7.59
N ARG A 9 -18.51 -9.80 6.85
CA ARG A 9 -17.74 -10.95 7.33
C ARG A 9 -16.48 -11.14 6.50
N TYR A 10 -15.45 -11.71 7.13
CA TYR A 10 -14.22 -12.07 6.43
C TYR A 10 -14.23 -13.56 6.10
N VAL A 11 -14.12 -13.89 4.82
CA VAL A 11 -14.06 -15.27 4.33
C VAL A 11 -12.70 -15.51 3.70
N LYS A 12 -12.10 -16.68 3.94
CA LYS A 12 -10.89 -17.09 3.24
C LYS A 12 -11.27 -17.59 1.86
N ASP A 13 -10.74 -16.96 0.83
CA ASP A 13 -10.93 -17.39 -0.56
C ASP A 13 -10.25 -18.75 -0.75
N PRO A 14 -10.98 -19.80 -1.15
CA PRO A 14 -10.42 -21.13 -1.33
C PRO A 14 -9.43 -21.22 -2.50
N SER A 15 -9.55 -20.34 -3.49
CA SER A 15 -8.67 -20.32 -4.67
C SER A 15 -7.38 -19.53 -4.44
N SER A 16 -7.46 -18.39 -3.75
CA SER A 16 -6.32 -17.50 -3.55
C SER A 16 -5.70 -17.59 -2.15
N GLY A 17 -6.35 -18.27 -1.21
CA GLY A 17 -5.95 -18.35 0.20
C GLY A 17 -6.05 -17.03 0.97
N LYS A 18 -6.45 -15.94 0.31
CA LYS A 18 -6.51 -14.59 0.88
C LYS A 18 -7.81 -14.39 1.66
N ARG A 19 -7.77 -13.58 2.71
CA ARG A 19 -8.96 -13.14 3.43
C ARG A 19 -9.64 -12.02 2.65
N VAL A 20 -10.88 -12.23 2.22
CA VAL A 20 -11.71 -11.26 1.52
C VAL A 20 -12.87 -10.81 2.41
N SER A 21 -13.15 -9.51 2.41
CA SER A 21 -14.35 -8.95 3.05
C SER A 21 -15.56 -9.17 2.14
N ARG A 22 -16.65 -9.68 2.72
CA ARG A 22 -17.96 -9.83 2.06
C ARG A 22 -18.98 -9.08 2.90
N LEU A 23 -19.78 -8.24 2.25
CA LEU A 23 -20.90 -7.58 2.91
C LEU A 23 -21.95 -8.62 3.28
N ASN A 24 -22.46 -8.53 4.51
CA ASN A 24 -23.63 -9.30 4.90
C ASN A 24 -24.88 -8.60 4.36
N PRO A 25 -25.94 -9.34 4.02
CA PRO A 25 -27.22 -8.74 3.66
C PRO A 25 -27.72 -7.84 4.80
N GLU A 26 -28.45 -6.78 4.45
CA GLU A 26 -28.95 -5.80 5.44
C GLU A 26 -29.86 -6.44 6.49
N SER A 27 -30.54 -7.55 6.17
CA SER A 27 -31.33 -8.34 7.11
C SER A 27 -30.52 -8.97 8.25
N GLU A 28 -29.22 -9.16 8.05
CA GLU A 28 -28.29 -9.65 9.09
C GLU A 28 -27.64 -8.51 9.87
N TRP A 29 -27.87 -7.24 9.49
CA TRP A 29 -27.28 -6.11 10.19
C TRP A 29 -27.98 -5.91 11.52
N VAL A 30 -27.19 -5.85 12.58
CA VAL A 30 -27.73 -5.57 13.91
C VAL A 30 -27.66 -4.08 14.14
N ILE A 31 -28.83 -3.47 14.28
CA ILE A 31 -29.01 -2.03 14.45
C ILE A 31 -29.56 -1.80 15.86
N THR A 32 -28.78 -1.13 16.72
CA THR A 32 -29.18 -0.81 18.09
C THR A 32 -29.16 0.69 18.30
N ASN A 33 -30.24 1.26 18.82
CA ASN A 33 -30.25 2.68 19.19
C ASN A 33 -29.45 2.87 20.48
N VAL A 34 -28.44 3.75 20.44
CA VAL A 34 -27.53 4.02 21.57
C VAL A 34 -27.53 5.52 21.87
N PRO A 35 -28.62 6.07 22.43
CA PRO A 35 -28.70 7.50 22.72
C PRO A 35 -27.65 7.95 23.75
N ASP A 36 -27.29 7.09 24.70
CA ASP A 36 -26.36 7.43 25.79
C ASP A 36 -24.90 7.54 25.36
N LEU A 37 -24.53 6.96 24.19
CA LEU A 37 -23.19 7.07 23.60
C LEU A 37 -23.02 8.33 22.74
N ARG A 38 -23.98 9.26 22.79
CA ARG A 38 -23.97 10.46 21.97
C ARG A 38 -23.00 11.50 22.57
N ILE A 39 -21.98 11.88 21.80
CA ILE A 39 -20.98 12.89 22.21
C ILE A 39 -21.52 14.32 22.04
N VAL A 40 -22.33 14.57 21.01
CA VAL A 40 -22.86 15.91 20.66
C VAL A 40 -24.37 15.87 20.57
N ASP A 41 -25.05 16.94 20.96
CA ASP A 41 -26.51 16.99 20.90
C ASP A 41 -27.09 16.66 19.51
N HIS A 42 -28.28 16.06 19.49
CA HIS A 42 -28.92 15.63 18.25
C HIS A 42 -29.26 16.81 17.33
N ALA A 43 -29.81 17.90 17.87
CA ALA A 43 -30.18 19.05 17.07
C ALA A 43 -28.94 19.68 16.43
N LEU A 44 -27.84 19.78 17.19
CA LEU A 44 -26.55 20.26 16.67
C LEU A 44 -25.99 19.35 15.57
N TRP A 45 -26.08 18.03 15.75
CA TRP A 45 -25.67 17.06 14.74
C TRP A 45 -26.48 17.20 13.45
N GLN A 46 -27.81 17.30 13.56
CA GLN A 46 -28.69 17.45 12.39
C GLN A 46 -28.43 18.78 11.65
N ALA A 47 -28.27 19.88 12.39
CA ALA A 47 -27.92 21.18 11.80
C ALA A 47 -26.59 21.12 11.02
N THR A 48 -25.58 20.44 11.58
CA THR A 48 -24.29 20.22 10.91
C THR A 48 -24.45 19.37 9.65
N LYS A 49 -25.25 18.29 9.71
CA LYS A 49 -25.49 17.41 8.55
C LYS A 49 -26.26 18.12 7.44
N ALA A 50 -27.25 18.93 7.77
CA ALA A 50 -27.95 19.78 6.80
C ALA A 50 -26.96 20.74 6.10
N ARG A 51 -26.10 21.42 6.86
CA ARG A 51 -25.06 22.28 6.29
C ARG A 51 -24.06 21.51 5.42
N GLN A 52 -23.65 20.31 5.83
CA GLN A 52 -22.78 19.44 5.04
C GLN A 52 -23.43 19.04 3.71
N SER A 53 -24.74 18.75 3.68
CA SER A 53 -25.47 18.44 2.44
C SER A 53 -25.44 19.61 1.46
N ILE A 54 -25.78 20.80 1.94
CA ILE A 54 -25.77 22.03 1.13
C ILE A 54 -24.38 22.30 0.52
N ILE A 55 -23.32 22.11 1.32
CA ILE A 55 -21.94 22.25 0.84
C ILE A 55 -21.64 21.16 -0.20
N ALA A 56 -21.98 19.90 0.07
CA ALA A 56 -21.72 18.79 -0.84
C ALA A 56 -22.39 19.00 -2.21
N GLU A 57 -23.63 19.47 -2.23
CA GLU A 57 -24.37 19.82 -3.45
C GLU A 57 -23.69 20.96 -4.20
N LYS A 58 -23.34 22.05 -3.49
CA LYS A 58 -22.70 23.23 -4.10
C LYS A 58 -21.34 22.91 -4.74
N TYR A 59 -20.60 21.95 -4.17
CA TYR A 59 -19.26 21.57 -4.62
C TYR A 59 -19.21 20.22 -5.35
N VAL A 60 -20.36 19.68 -5.79
CA VAL A 60 -20.41 18.36 -6.43
C VAL A 60 -19.52 18.33 -7.69
N ASN A 61 -19.67 19.34 -8.55
CA ASN A 61 -18.91 19.45 -9.80
C ASN A 61 -17.40 19.62 -9.56
N VAL A 62 -17.02 20.39 -8.53
CA VAL A 62 -15.61 20.58 -8.15
C VAL A 62 -15.04 19.27 -7.61
N THR A 63 -15.80 18.56 -6.77
CA THR A 63 -15.40 17.27 -6.19
C THR A 63 -15.23 16.21 -7.27
N GLU A 64 -16.15 16.16 -8.23
CA GLU A 64 -16.07 15.26 -9.39
C GLU A 64 -14.89 15.61 -10.30
N ALA A 65 -14.68 16.88 -10.60
CA ALA A 65 -13.54 17.34 -11.40
C ALA A 65 -12.20 16.98 -10.74
N VAL A 66 -12.08 17.18 -9.41
CA VAL A 66 -10.92 16.79 -8.61
C VAL A 66 -10.73 15.27 -8.64
N ARG A 67 -11.78 14.48 -8.42
CA ARG A 67 -11.72 13.01 -8.51
C ARG A 67 -11.30 12.53 -9.91
N ALA A 68 -11.86 13.12 -10.96
CA ALA A 68 -11.52 12.81 -12.34
C ALA A 68 -10.07 13.22 -12.67
N HIS A 69 -9.59 14.34 -12.14
CA HIS A 69 -8.19 14.74 -12.24
C HIS A 69 -7.27 13.76 -11.52
N HIS A 70 -7.57 13.36 -10.27
CA HIS A 70 -6.79 12.36 -9.55
C HIS A 70 -6.78 10.99 -10.23
N LYS A 71 -7.87 10.61 -10.90
CA LYS A 71 -7.96 9.36 -11.69
C LYS A 71 -7.16 9.43 -12.99
N ARG A 72 -7.15 10.60 -13.67
CA ARG A 72 -6.39 10.83 -14.91
C ARG A 72 -4.92 11.13 -14.68
N ASN A 73 -4.55 11.58 -13.49
CA ASN A 73 -3.16 11.88 -13.16
C ASN A 73 -2.35 10.58 -13.13
N ARG A 74 -1.72 10.24 -14.25
CA ARG A 74 -0.85 9.06 -14.40
C ARG A 74 0.30 9.05 -13.38
N LEU A 75 0.67 10.23 -12.85
CA LEU A 75 1.67 10.36 -11.79
C LEU A 75 1.22 9.71 -10.46
N ASN A 76 -0.08 9.63 -10.19
CA ASN A 76 -0.60 8.90 -9.02
C ASN A 76 -0.44 7.38 -9.18
N GLY A 77 -0.44 6.89 -10.43
CA GLY A 77 -0.21 5.47 -10.78
C GLY A 77 1.27 5.11 -10.82
N THR A 78 2.15 6.04 -11.20
CA THR A 78 3.61 5.90 -11.13
C THR A 78 4.11 6.24 -9.72
N ARG A 79 3.54 5.60 -8.70
CA ARG A 79 3.97 5.78 -7.32
C ARG A 79 5.41 5.26 -7.21
N ARG A 80 6.38 6.16 -7.41
CA ARG A 80 7.80 5.83 -7.41
C ARG A 80 8.11 5.06 -6.13
N PRO A 81 8.73 3.87 -6.21
CA PRO A 81 9.18 3.14 -5.03
C PRO A 81 9.95 4.11 -4.13
N LYS A 82 9.57 4.21 -2.85
CA LYS A 82 10.23 5.12 -1.90
C LYS A 82 11.68 4.73 -1.64
N SER A 83 12.03 3.48 -1.96
CA SER A 83 13.31 2.84 -1.74
C SER A 83 13.50 1.72 -2.77
N LEU A 84 14.75 1.27 -2.98
CA LEU A 84 15.08 0.20 -3.91
C LEU A 84 14.31 -1.09 -3.59
N LEU A 85 14.16 -1.40 -2.30
CA LEU A 85 13.59 -2.65 -1.81
C LEU A 85 12.09 -2.56 -1.47
N SER A 86 11.42 -1.47 -1.86
CA SER A 86 9.98 -1.31 -1.61
C SER A 86 9.18 -2.41 -2.31
N GLY A 87 8.45 -3.22 -1.53
CA GLY A 87 7.61 -4.31 -2.05
C GLY A 87 8.33 -5.64 -2.30
N LEU A 88 9.65 -5.71 -2.06
CA LEU A 88 10.45 -6.93 -2.27
C LEU A 88 10.79 -7.68 -0.98
N LEU A 89 10.54 -7.07 0.18
CA LEU A 89 10.95 -7.60 1.48
C LEU A 89 9.79 -8.28 2.21
N PHE A 90 10.05 -9.46 2.75
CA PHE A 90 9.10 -10.25 3.51
C PHE A 90 9.66 -10.62 4.88
N CYS A 91 8.77 -10.73 5.86
CA CYS A 91 9.09 -11.15 7.21
C CYS A 91 9.33 -12.67 7.25
N GLY A 92 10.49 -13.11 7.74
CA GLY A 92 10.78 -14.54 7.89
C GLY A 92 9.89 -15.27 8.92
N LEU A 93 9.23 -14.55 9.83
CA LEU A 93 8.38 -15.15 10.86
C LEU A 93 6.92 -15.32 10.42
N CYS A 94 6.33 -14.31 9.77
CA CYS A 94 4.91 -14.35 9.39
C CYS A 94 4.66 -14.38 7.88
N GLY A 95 5.70 -14.31 7.05
CA GLY A 95 5.58 -14.14 5.59
C GLY A 95 4.97 -12.81 5.16
N GLY A 96 4.58 -11.94 6.10
CA GLY A 96 3.98 -10.63 5.81
C GLY A 96 5.00 -9.64 5.25
N PRO A 97 4.55 -8.59 4.55
CA PRO A 97 5.45 -7.63 3.91
C PRO A 97 6.20 -6.77 4.93
N TYR A 98 7.47 -6.51 4.64
CA TYR A 98 8.23 -5.43 5.27
C TYR A 98 7.92 -4.12 4.56
N ALA A 99 7.64 -3.08 5.33
CA ALA A 99 7.35 -1.75 4.81
C ALA A 99 8.27 -0.72 5.45
N LEU A 100 8.61 0.32 4.68
CA LEU A 100 9.31 1.48 5.20
C LEU A 100 8.41 2.19 6.23
N ARG A 101 8.90 2.34 7.45
CA ARG A 101 8.26 3.10 8.53
C ARG A 101 9.14 4.31 8.88
N GLY A 102 8.58 5.28 9.60
CA GLY A 102 9.25 6.52 9.97
C GLY A 102 10.66 6.26 10.52
N SER A 103 11.60 7.18 10.24
CA SER A 103 13.06 7.05 10.40
C SER A 103 13.82 6.24 9.34
N ASP A 104 13.23 6.00 8.16
CA ASP A 104 13.89 5.31 7.03
C ASP A 104 14.32 3.87 7.38
N ARG A 105 13.44 3.15 8.08
CA ARG A 105 13.67 1.77 8.53
C ARG A 105 12.60 0.84 7.97
N PHE A 106 13.00 -0.36 7.57
CA PHE A 106 12.05 -1.41 7.26
C PHE A 106 11.64 -2.15 8.53
N ALA A 107 10.34 -2.39 8.65
CA ALA A 107 9.74 -3.13 9.75
C ALA A 107 8.63 -4.06 9.25
N CYS A 108 8.37 -5.14 9.98
CA CYS A 108 7.24 -6.03 9.69
C CYS A 108 5.91 -5.27 9.78
N SER A 109 5.15 -5.24 8.69
CA SER A 109 3.87 -4.52 8.65
C SER A 109 2.85 -5.11 9.63
N SER A 110 2.81 -6.43 9.76
CA SER A 110 1.89 -7.13 10.67
C SER A 110 2.19 -6.81 12.14
N HIS A 111 3.46 -6.78 12.53
CA HIS A 111 3.85 -6.36 13.88
C HIS A 111 3.41 -4.93 14.18
N VAL A 112 3.75 -3.98 13.30
CA VAL A 112 3.52 -2.55 13.55
C VAL A 112 2.04 -2.15 13.45
N THR A 113 1.28 -2.78 12.56
CA THR A 113 -0.11 -2.33 12.28
C THR A 113 -1.12 -2.95 13.23
N ASN A 114 -0.99 -4.23 13.53
CA ASN A 114 -2.00 -4.97 14.29
C ASN A 114 -1.42 -5.96 15.31
N GLY A 115 -0.11 -5.95 15.55
CA GLY A 115 0.53 -6.79 16.56
C GLY A 115 0.47 -8.29 16.29
N SER A 116 0.03 -8.73 15.10
CA SER A 116 -0.18 -10.16 14.82
C SER A 116 1.10 -10.97 14.57
N CYS A 117 2.26 -10.29 14.56
CA CYS A 117 3.57 -10.92 14.44
C CYS A 117 4.47 -10.45 15.59
N THR A 118 5.26 -11.35 16.17
CA THR A 118 6.21 -11.07 17.26
C THR A 118 7.50 -10.40 16.78
N ASN A 119 7.69 -10.26 15.46
CA ASN A 119 8.90 -9.68 14.89
C ASN A 119 8.98 -8.15 15.09
N SER A 120 9.64 -7.73 16.16
CA SER A 120 9.91 -6.32 16.48
C SER A 120 11.20 -5.77 15.84
N ARG A 121 11.92 -6.56 15.04
CA ARG A 121 13.20 -6.14 14.46
C ARG A 121 12.98 -5.15 13.32
N THR A 122 13.68 -4.02 13.39
CA THR A 122 13.72 -3.01 12.33
C THR A 122 15.13 -2.87 11.77
N ILE A 123 15.24 -2.69 10.45
CA ILE A 123 16.51 -2.61 9.74
C ILE A 123 16.62 -1.24 9.07
N PRO A 124 17.71 -0.48 9.24
CA PRO A 124 17.90 0.76 8.50
C PRO A 124 17.89 0.47 7.00
N ARG A 125 17.16 1.28 6.21
CA ARG A 125 17.17 1.18 4.75
C ARG A 125 18.59 1.14 4.16
N PRO A 126 19.51 2.08 4.49
CA PRO A 126 20.78 2.13 3.80
C PRO A 126 21.64 0.89 4.07
N ASP A 127 21.56 0.32 5.28
CA ASP A 127 22.29 -0.90 5.63
C ASP A 127 21.76 -2.11 4.85
N LEU A 128 20.44 -2.20 4.71
CA LEU A 128 19.81 -3.29 3.99
C LEU A 128 20.07 -3.19 2.48
N GLU A 129 19.93 -2.00 1.90
CA GLU A 129 20.22 -1.76 0.48
C GLU A 129 21.68 -2.05 0.14
N ARG A 130 22.63 -1.61 0.98
CA ARG A 130 24.05 -1.92 0.78
C ARG A 130 24.33 -3.42 0.79
N ARG A 131 23.75 -4.17 1.74
CA ARG A 131 23.93 -5.63 1.84
C ARG A 131 23.39 -6.34 0.60
N VAL A 132 22.20 -5.97 0.15
CA VAL A 132 21.58 -6.56 -1.05
C VAL A 132 22.38 -6.25 -2.30
N LEU A 133 22.81 -5.00 -2.49
CA LEU A 133 23.59 -4.58 -3.66
C LEU A 133 24.98 -5.21 -3.68
N SER A 134 25.65 -5.33 -2.53
CA SER A 134 26.94 -6.02 -2.44
C SER A 134 26.80 -7.49 -2.85
N GLY A 135 25.82 -8.21 -2.28
CA GLY A 135 25.60 -9.60 -2.64
C GLY A 135 25.21 -9.80 -4.10
N LEU A 136 24.47 -8.86 -4.69
CA LEU A 136 24.16 -8.89 -6.13
C LEU A 136 25.41 -8.70 -6.98
N LYS A 137 26.27 -7.72 -6.62
CA LYS A 137 27.54 -7.47 -7.33
C LYS A 137 28.45 -8.70 -7.30
N ASP A 138 28.61 -9.31 -6.13
CA ASP A 138 29.48 -10.47 -5.96
C ASP A 138 28.99 -11.66 -6.79
N ARG A 139 27.67 -11.85 -6.91
CA ARG A 139 27.06 -12.93 -7.68
C ARG A 139 27.01 -12.65 -9.19
N MET A 140 26.91 -11.38 -9.61
CA MET A 140 26.99 -10.99 -11.02
C MET A 140 28.42 -11.05 -11.57
N MET A 141 29.44 -10.89 -10.72
CA MET A 141 30.85 -11.05 -11.06
C MET A 141 31.32 -12.52 -10.98
N ALA A 142 30.38 -13.47 -10.90
CA ALA A 142 30.71 -14.87 -11.13
C ALA A 142 31.17 -15.06 -12.59
N PRO A 143 32.28 -15.76 -12.84
CA PRO A 143 32.94 -15.81 -14.15
C PRO A 143 32.02 -16.31 -15.28
N GLU A 144 31.04 -17.15 -14.94
CA GLU A 144 30.02 -17.67 -15.86
C GLU A 144 29.00 -16.61 -16.32
N ILE A 145 28.63 -15.64 -15.48
CA ILE A 145 27.72 -14.54 -15.85
C ILE A 145 28.48 -13.42 -16.57
N ALA A 146 29.71 -13.13 -16.15
CA ALA A 146 30.56 -12.13 -16.80
C ALA A 146 30.87 -12.50 -18.27
N ALA A 147 31.16 -13.79 -18.53
CA ALA A 147 31.41 -14.29 -19.88
C ALA A 147 30.18 -14.21 -20.82
N ASP A 148 28.96 -14.22 -20.27
CA ASP A 148 27.74 -14.04 -21.04
C ASP A 148 27.45 -12.55 -21.30
N ILE A 149 27.68 -11.68 -20.32
CA ILE A 149 27.55 -10.21 -20.50
C ILE A 149 28.55 -9.71 -21.54
N ASP A 150 29.80 -10.17 -21.52
CA ASP A 150 30.82 -9.77 -22.50
C ASP A 150 30.48 -10.25 -23.91
N ARG A 151 29.87 -11.44 -24.04
CA ARG A 151 29.43 -12.00 -25.33
C ARG A 151 28.29 -11.21 -25.94
N GLU A 152 27.37 -10.72 -25.10
CA GLU A 152 26.19 -9.98 -25.54
C GLU A 152 26.48 -8.48 -25.73
N GLY A 153 27.36 -7.87 -24.93
CA GLY A 153 27.79 -6.48 -25.07
C GLY A 153 28.60 -6.18 -26.33
N CYS A 154 29.30 -7.18 -26.88
CA CYS A 154 30.07 -7.04 -28.11
C CYS A 154 29.18 -6.96 -29.38
N ALA A 155 27.90 -7.36 -29.28
CA ALA A 155 26.96 -7.28 -30.40
C ALA A 155 26.38 -5.86 -30.62
N ASP A 156 26.37 -5.01 -29.58
CA ASP A 156 25.68 -3.71 -29.60
C ASP A 156 26.61 -2.51 -29.83
N THR A 157 27.94 -2.71 -29.77
CA THR A 157 28.93 -1.66 -30.08
C THR A 157 29.48 -1.82 -31.50
N ARG A 158 28.64 -1.68 -32.52
CA ARG A 158 29.12 -1.37 -33.88
C ARG A 158 29.29 0.16 -33.94
N PRO A 159 30.51 0.72 -34.01
CA PRO A 159 30.68 2.16 -34.01
C PRO A 159 30.04 2.75 -35.26
N GLU A 160 29.10 3.68 -35.07
CA GLU A 160 28.53 4.50 -36.14
C GLU A 160 29.66 5.29 -36.82
N PRO A 161 29.80 5.26 -38.16
CA PRO A 161 30.84 6.02 -38.83
C PRO A 161 30.56 7.52 -38.65
N ARG A 162 31.59 8.27 -38.23
CA ARG A 162 31.52 9.74 -38.19
C ARG A 162 31.20 10.24 -39.60
N ARG A 163 30.14 11.03 -39.72
CA ARG A 163 29.88 11.84 -40.91
C ARG A 163 30.76 13.08 -40.80
N ASP A 164 31.66 13.23 -41.77
CA ASP A 164 32.36 14.50 -42.06
C ASP A 164 31.39 15.51 -42.70
#